data_AF-A0A6N6L289-F1
#
_entry.id   AF-A0A6N6L289-F1
#
_cell.length_a   1.000
_cell.length_b   1.000
_cell.length_c   1.000
_cell.angle_alpha   90.00
_cell.angle_beta   90.00
_cell.angle_gamma   90.00
#
_symmetry.space_group_name_H-M   'P 1'
#
loop_
_entity.id
_entity.type
_entity.pdbx_description
1 polymer ?
#
loop_
_entity_poly.entity_id
_entity_poly.type
_entity_poly.pdbx_seq_one_letter_code
_entity_poly.pdbx_strand_id
1 'polypeptide(L)'
;MNPAIVIMAYNRPKSLQRLLASIAIAHYPDEINIPLVISLDKSDSLEVKHIAEGFEWQFGEKEIIAHEERLGLMAHFLYCGGLSEKHESIIFLEDDFYISPAFYKYAQQALDYYIDAEEIALLPLYALQLNGFTHQPFQPILDSADVFFAQVGWFKGVAVTAQQWNNFIEWLENKPTGFDPSIPQIWAVLGPEEWFPLFSSYLVDTQRYFVFPRQSLITDFSDAGMHFEEETNLYQTNLLLESKVFNFQKLGESLAVYDAFLELLPECINHLKPELAEYDYVVDLNASKQAHQLDAEYVITARPTRKTIMEFSTRMKPTEANVLHNIEGKGIVLTKTNDLRWDRRAEWKIKVQRYRAGQLATGLSEHIRLWFLARLDDLGLLG
;
A
#
# COMPACT_ATOMS: atom_id res chain seq x y z
N MET A 1 -8.46 22.60 2.14
CA MET A 1 -7.07 22.90 1.77
C MET A 1 -6.97 22.93 0.26
N ASN A 2 -6.03 23.69 -0.30
CA ASN A 2 -5.88 23.85 -1.75
C ASN A 2 -4.48 23.36 -2.15
N PRO A 3 -4.27 22.04 -2.21
CA PRO A 3 -2.93 21.51 -2.47
C PRO A 3 -2.44 21.91 -3.86
N ALA A 4 -1.14 22.21 -3.97
CA ALA A 4 -0.48 22.32 -5.26
C ALA A 4 -0.28 20.95 -5.89
N ILE A 5 -0.32 20.85 -7.22
CA ILE A 5 0.01 19.62 -7.93
C ILE A 5 1.50 19.68 -8.25
N VAL A 6 2.26 18.69 -7.79
CA VAL A 6 3.69 18.57 -8.04
C VAL A 6 3.94 17.31 -8.87
N ILE A 7 4.50 17.49 -10.06
CA ILE A 7 4.86 16.39 -10.96
C ILE A 7 6.38 16.21 -10.95
N MET A 8 6.83 15.02 -10.56
CA MET A 8 8.22 14.57 -10.72
C MET A 8 8.37 13.86 -12.06
N ALA A 9 9.20 14.40 -12.95
CA ALA A 9 9.43 13.84 -14.28
C ALA A 9 10.92 13.79 -14.63
N TYR A 10 11.30 12.86 -15.52
CA TYR A 10 12.67 12.72 -16.00
C TYR A 10 12.77 12.74 -17.53
N ASN A 11 12.87 11.59 -18.18
CA ASN A 11 13.14 11.47 -19.61
C ASN A 11 12.12 10.58 -20.33
N ARG A 12 10.84 10.65 -19.91
CA ARG A 12 9.71 9.90 -20.50
C ARG A 12 8.65 10.83 -21.12
N PRO A 13 8.88 11.36 -22.34
CA PRO A 13 7.99 12.34 -23.00
C PRO A 13 6.53 11.91 -23.11
N LYS A 14 6.30 10.66 -23.56
CA LYS A 14 4.94 10.11 -23.74
C LYS A 14 4.20 9.96 -22.42
N SER A 15 4.91 9.54 -21.37
CA SER A 15 4.39 9.38 -20.02
C SER A 15 3.94 10.72 -19.47
N LEU A 16 4.83 11.73 -19.50
CA LEU A 16 4.47 13.08 -19.07
C LEU A 16 3.29 13.65 -19.87
N GLN A 17 3.28 13.48 -21.20
CA GLN A 17 2.17 13.96 -22.03
C GLN A 17 0.84 13.28 -21.65
N ARG A 18 0.86 11.98 -21.37
CA ARG A 18 -0.31 11.21 -20.93
C ARG A 18 -0.81 11.69 -19.56
N LEU A 19 0.09 11.88 -18.61
CA LEU A 19 -0.25 12.42 -17.29
C LEU A 19 -0.89 13.80 -17.42
N LEU A 20 -0.22 14.75 -18.10
CA LEU A 20 -0.71 16.11 -18.30
C LEU A 20 -2.07 16.16 -19.01
N ALA A 21 -2.29 15.29 -20.00
CA ALA A 21 -3.58 15.18 -20.67
C ALA A 21 -4.69 14.75 -19.70
N SER A 22 -4.42 13.80 -18.78
CA SER A 22 -5.40 13.39 -17.77
C SER A 22 -5.63 14.47 -16.70
N ILE A 23 -4.58 15.21 -16.32
CA ILE A 23 -4.63 16.38 -15.41
C ILE A 23 -5.50 17.51 -15.97
N ALA A 24 -5.38 17.80 -17.27
CA ALA A 24 -6.11 18.89 -17.92
C ALA A 24 -7.64 18.70 -17.91
N ILE A 25 -8.11 17.45 -17.89
CA ILE A 25 -9.54 17.12 -17.97
C ILE A 25 -10.15 16.73 -16.61
N ALA A 26 -9.41 16.85 -15.52
CA ALA A 26 -9.91 16.55 -14.20
C ALA A 26 -10.85 17.63 -13.66
N HIS A 27 -11.62 17.28 -12.63
CA HIS A 27 -12.57 18.17 -11.99
C HIS A 27 -11.89 18.95 -10.86
N TYR A 28 -11.77 20.26 -11.08
CA TYR A 28 -11.24 21.21 -10.11
C TYR A 28 -12.37 22.09 -9.57
N PRO A 29 -12.28 22.56 -8.31
CA PRO A 29 -13.22 23.54 -7.79
C PRO A 29 -13.10 24.86 -8.58
N ASP A 30 -14.23 25.48 -8.88
CA ASP A 30 -14.26 26.83 -9.42
C ASP A 30 -13.63 27.82 -8.41
N GLU A 31 -13.05 28.92 -8.92
CA GLU A 31 -12.53 30.04 -8.12
C GLU A 31 -11.31 29.74 -7.22
N ILE A 32 -10.70 28.56 -7.35
CA ILE A 32 -9.46 28.22 -6.63
C ILE A 32 -8.26 28.31 -7.59
N ASN A 33 -7.23 29.07 -7.18
CA ASN A 33 -5.93 29.03 -7.83
C ASN A 33 -5.18 27.77 -7.38
N ILE A 34 -4.96 26.84 -8.29
CA ILE A 34 -4.29 25.57 -8.05
C ILE A 34 -2.90 25.64 -8.69
N PRO A 35 -1.82 25.78 -7.91
CA PRO A 35 -0.48 25.78 -8.47
C PRO A 35 -0.15 24.42 -9.09
N LEU A 36 0.47 24.43 -10.27
CA LEU A 36 1.05 23.26 -10.91
C LEU A 36 2.57 23.46 -11.00
N VAL A 37 3.32 22.59 -10.35
CA VAL A 37 4.78 22.54 -10.43
C VAL A 37 5.19 21.30 -11.20
N ILE A 38 5.93 21.48 -12.29
CA ILE A 38 6.53 20.38 -13.05
C ILE A 38 8.04 20.42 -12.82
N SER A 39 8.54 19.50 -11.99
CA SER A 39 9.97 19.38 -11.69
C SER A 39 10.61 18.32 -12.58
N LEU A 40 11.62 18.73 -13.34
CA LEU A 40 12.31 17.93 -14.34
C LEU A 40 13.73 17.61 -13.88
N ASP A 41 14.05 16.34 -13.64
CA ASP A 41 15.44 15.93 -13.43
C ASP A 41 16.24 16.10 -14.73
N LYS A 42 17.53 16.40 -14.60
CA LYS A 42 18.38 16.71 -15.75
C LYS A 42 18.55 15.50 -16.65
N SER A 43 18.10 15.63 -17.90
CA SER A 43 18.39 14.69 -19.00
C SER A 43 19.05 15.39 -20.20
N ASP A 44 19.59 14.60 -21.13
CA ASP A 44 20.15 15.10 -22.39
C ASP A 44 19.06 15.53 -23.40
N SER A 45 17.83 15.05 -23.23
CA SER A 45 16.71 15.40 -24.09
C SER A 45 15.97 16.64 -23.58
N LEU A 46 15.65 17.56 -24.48
CA LEU A 46 14.80 18.72 -24.19
C LEU A 46 13.31 18.43 -24.42
N GLU A 47 12.94 17.24 -24.87
CA GLU A 47 11.56 16.92 -25.27
C GLU A 47 10.58 17.05 -24.10
N VAL A 48 10.93 16.51 -22.93
CA VAL A 48 10.13 16.63 -21.70
C VAL A 48 9.97 18.10 -21.27
N LYS A 49 11.05 18.88 -21.40
CA LYS A 49 11.02 20.33 -21.12
C LYS A 49 10.08 21.07 -22.06
N HIS A 50 10.15 20.82 -23.37
CA HIS A 50 9.23 21.44 -24.33
C HIS A 50 7.77 21.05 -24.08
N ILE A 51 7.50 19.79 -23.69
CA ILE A 51 6.16 19.34 -23.32
C ILE A 51 5.64 20.11 -22.09
N ALA A 52 6.46 20.22 -21.04
CA ALA A 52 6.11 20.97 -19.83
C ALA A 52 5.87 22.47 -20.13
N GLU A 53 6.74 23.10 -20.93
CA GLU A 53 6.62 24.50 -21.34
C GLU A 53 5.37 24.75 -22.19
N GLY A 54 5.09 23.87 -23.14
CA GLY A 54 3.94 23.98 -24.04
C GLY A 54 2.58 23.63 -23.43
N PHE A 55 2.54 22.97 -22.27
CA PHE A 55 1.29 22.62 -21.60
C PHE A 55 0.58 23.84 -21.03
N GLU A 56 -0.67 24.09 -21.43
CA GLU A 56 -1.47 25.18 -20.89
C GLU A 56 -2.20 24.75 -19.62
N TRP A 57 -1.91 25.41 -18.51
CA TRP A 57 -2.58 25.18 -17.24
C TRP A 57 -3.64 26.27 -17.00
N GLN A 58 -4.91 25.86 -16.90
CA GLN A 58 -6.05 26.78 -16.86
C GLN A 58 -6.56 27.07 -15.44
N PHE A 59 -6.08 26.33 -14.44
CA PHE A 59 -6.61 26.38 -13.08
C PHE A 59 -5.69 27.12 -12.09
N GLY A 60 -4.59 27.69 -12.55
CA GLY A 60 -3.71 28.49 -11.70
C GLY A 60 -2.33 28.79 -12.27
N GLU A 61 -1.39 29.12 -11.40
CA GLU A 61 0.00 29.34 -11.79
C GLU A 61 0.71 28.03 -12.17
N LYS A 62 1.47 28.06 -13.28
CA LYS A 62 2.32 26.95 -13.72
C LYS A 62 3.79 27.31 -13.52
N GLU A 63 4.51 26.51 -12.76
CA GLU A 63 5.95 26.61 -12.53
C GLU A 63 6.66 25.39 -13.16
N ILE A 64 7.79 25.63 -13.81
CA ILE A 64 8.64 24.58 -14.36
C ILE A 64 10.00 24.69 -13.70
N ILE A 65 10.40 23.64 -12.99
CA ILE A 65 11.69 23.56 -12.30
C ILE A 65 12.55 22.58 -13.09
N ALA A 66 13.43 23.08 -13.95
CA ALA A 66 14.38 22.26 -14.68
C ALA A 66 15.74 22.26 -13.98
N HIS A 67 16.14 21.13 -13.39
CA HIS A 67 17.39 21.01 -12.65
C HIS A 67 18.60 21.10 -13.59
N GLU A 68 19.65 21.81 -13.16
CA GLU A 68 20.89 21.97 -13.94
C GLU A 68 21.75 20.70 -13.94
N GLU A 69 21.70 19.95 -12.83
CA GLU A 69 22.42 18.69 -12.61
C GLU A 69 21.45 17.53 -12.39
N ARG A 70 21.91 16.30 -12.64
CA ARG A 70 21.09 15.10 -12.45
C ARG A 70 21.06 14.73 -10.97
N LEU A 71 19.90 14.92 -10.34
CA LEU A 71 19.67 14.59 -8.93
C LEU A 71 19.54 13.08 -8.72
N GLY A 72 18.94 12.37 -9.68
CA GLY A 72 18.56 10.97 -9.51
C GLY A 72 17.29 10.81 -8.67
N LEU A 73 16.78 9.57 -8.64
CA LEU A 73 15.44 9.25 -8.12
C LEU A 73 15.22 9.73 -6.68
N MET A 74 16.09 9.35 -5.75
CA MET A 74 15.95 9.66 -4.32
C MET A 74 16.01 11.17 -4.05
N ALA A 75 17.04 11.86 -4.54
CA ALA A 75 17.19 13.28 -4.28
C ALA A 75 16.10 14.12 -4.98
N HIS A 76 15.67 13.74 -6.18
CA HIS A 76 14.57 14.42 -6.88
C HIS A 76 13.22 14.20 -6.19
N PHE A 77 12.97 13.00 -5.69
CA PHE A 77 11.81 12.70 -4.87
C PHE A 77 11.76 13.55 -3.61
N LEU A 78 12.87 13.60 -2.86
CA LEU A 78 12.96 14.40 -1.64
C LEU A 78 12.75 15.89 -1.93
N TYR A 79 13.34 16.39 -3.03
CA TYR A 79 13.13 17.75 -3.50
C TYR A 79 11.65 18.03 -3.80
N CYS A 80 11.00 17.18 -4.58
CA CYS A 80 9.60 17.37 -4.98
C CYS A 80 8.65 17.32 -3.78
N GLY A 81 8.86 16.39 -2.83
CA GLY A 81 8.04 16.34 -1.63
C GLY A 81 8.27 17.52 -0.68
N GLY A 82 9.51 18.05 -0.63
CA GLY A 82 9.85 19.25 0.13
C GLY A 82 9.13 20.52 -0.36
N LEU A 83 8.59 20.54 -1.58
CA LEU A 83 7.74 21.63 -2.05
C LEU A 83 6.44 21.78 -1.23
N SER A 84 6.08 20.78 -0.43
CA SER A 84 5.02 20.90 0.58
C SER A 84 5.24 22.05 1.56
N GLU A 85 6.49 22.39 1.91
CA GLU A 85 6.78 23.54 2.79
C GLU A 85 6.39 24.87 2.15
N LYS A 86 6.59 25.02 0.83
CA LYS A 86 6.22 26.23 0.08
C LYS A 86 4.70 26.34 -0.11
N HIS A 87 4.02 25.21 -0.28
CA HIS A 87 2.61 25.16 -0.69
C HIS A 87 1.64 24.73 0.43
N GLU A 88 2.13 24.50 1.65
CA GLU A 88 1.43 23.95 2.83
C GLU A 88 0.96 22.50 2.67
N SER A 89 0.49 22.13 1.48
CA SER A 89 0.14 20.77 1.07
C SER A 89 0.33 20.58 -0.43
N ILE A 90 0.64 19.35 -0.84
CA ILE A 90 0.82 18.99 -2.25
C ILE A 90 0.11 17.68 -2.59
N ILE A 91 -0.20 17.53 -3.88
CA ILE A 91 -0.45 16.25 -4.53
C ILE A 91 0.79 15.92 -5.35
N PHE A 92 1.60 14.98 -4.88
CA PHE A 92 2.80 14.49 -5.56
C PHE A 92 2.41 13.42 -6.57
N LEU A 93 2.83 13.57 -7.83
CA LEU A 93 2.63 12.60 -8.92
C LEU A 93 3.93 12.30 -9.65
N GLU A 94 4.09 11.06 -10.13
CA GLU A 94 5.15 10.63 -11.05
C GLU A 94 4.66 10.66 -12.49
N ASP A 95 5.57 10.87 -13.44
CA ASP A 95 5.24 11.04 -14.86
C ASP A 95 4.62 9.82 -15.56
N ASP A 96 4.63 8.63 -14.96
CA ASP A 96 4.05 7.40 -15.51
C ASP A 96 2.60 7.14 -15.08
N PHE A 97 1.99 8.00 -14.27
CA PHE A 97 0.59 7.85 -13.89
C PHE A 97 -0.39 8.35 -14.96
N TYR A 98 -1.62 7.84 -14.87
CA TYR A 98 -2.81 8.47 -15.45
C TYR A 98 -3.82 8.68 -14.32
N ILE A 99 -4.40 9.87 -14.26
CA ILE A 99 -5.22 10.27 -13.11
C ILE A 99 -6.73 10.16 -13.37
N SER A 100 -7.47 9.92 -12.31
CA SER A 100 -8.92 10.04 -12.25
C SER A 100 -9.35 11.50 -12.35
N PRO A 101 -10.45 11.83 -13.04
CA PRO A 101 -11.03 13.17 -12.97
C PRO A 101 -11.43 13.61 -11.55
N ALA A 102 -11.62 12.68 -10.63
CA ALA A 102 -11.99 12.95 -9.23
C ALA A 102 -10.79 13.14 -8.28
N PHE A 103 -9.55 12.95 -8.74
CA PHE A 103 -8.36 12.87 -7.86
C PHE A 103 -8.19 14.11 -6.98
N TYR A 104 -8.37 15.31 -7.52
CA TYR A 104 -8.10 16.56 -6.81
C TYR A 104 -9.08 16.74 -5.65
N LYS A 105 -10.37 16.50 -5.92
CA LYS A 105 -11.42 16.60 -4.91
C LYS A 105 -11.31 15.49 -3.84
N TYR A 106 -10.81 14.30 -4.17
CA TYR A 106 -10.46 13.31 -3.15
C TYR A 106 -9.31 13.82 -2.27
N ALA A 107 -8.21 14.23 -2.88
CA ALA A 107 -7.02 14.70 -2.18
C ALA A 107 -7.34 15.87 -1.25
N GLN A 108 -8.08 16.87 -1.74
CA GLN A 108 -8.54 18.01 -0.95
C GLN A 108 -9.35 17.57 0.29
N GLN A 109 -10.38 16.73 0.12
CA GLN A 109 -11.21 16.31 1.25
C GLN A 109 -10.45 15.41 2.23
N ALA A 110 -9.57 14.53 1.74
CA ALA A 110 -8.75 13.66 2.60
C ALA A 110 -7.75 14.49 3.41
N LEU A 111 -7.08 15.43 2.76
CA LEU A 111 -6.18 16.39 3.40
C LEU A 111 -6.89 17.21 4.48
N ASP A 112 -8.09 17.73 4.18
CA ASP A 112 -8.90 18.47 5.15
C ASP A 112 -9.33 17.61 6.34
N TYR A 113 -9.66 16.35 6.10
CA TYR A 113 -10.13 15.45 7.15
C TYR A 113 -9.00 14.97 8.08
N TYR A 114 -7.81 14.72 7.54
CA TYR A 114 -6.67 14.12 8.26
C TYR A 114 -5.58 15.11 8.67
N ILE A 115 -5.77 16.42 8.49
CA ILE A 115 -4.75 17.44 8.78
C ILE A 115 -4.20 17.37 10.22
N ASP A 116 -5.08 17.12 11.20
CA ASP A 116 -4.74 17.07 12.63
C ASP A 116 -4.55 15.63 13.16
N ALA A 117 -4.51 14.63 12.27
CA ALA A 117 -4.41 13.22 12.67
C ALA A 117 -2.94 12.77 12.71
N GLU A 118 -2.33 12.83 13.90
CA GLU A 118 -0.90 12.50 14.11
C GLU A 118 -0.54 11.05 13.74
N GLU A 119 -1.51 10.14 13.81
CA GLU A 119 -1.39 8.74 13.41
C GLU A 119 -1.33 8.54 11.88
N ILE A 120 -1.61 9.58 11.09
CA ILE A 120 -1.65 9.50 9.63
C ILE A 120 -0.37 10.07 9.02
N ALA A 121 0.35 9.21 8.32
CA ALA A 121 1.59 9.56 7.64
C ALA A 121 1.34 10.20 6.28
N LEU A 122 0.70 9.50 5.35
CA LEU A 122 0.44 9.97 3.99
C LEU A 122 -0.92 9.49 3.47
N LEU A 123 -1.40 10.14 2.40
CA LEU A 123 -2.68 9.84 1.76
C LEU A 123 -2.45 9.40 0.30
N PRO A 124 -2.14 8.12 0.05
CA PRO A 124 -2.05 7.60 -1.31
C PRO A 124 -3.32 7.82 -2.14
N LEU A 125 -3.15 7.93 -3.44
CA LEU A 125 -4.22 8.03 -4.44
C LEU A 125 -4.48 6.68 -5.12
N TYR A 126 -3.55 5.73 -4.97
CA TYR A 126 -3.66 4.38 -5.48
C TYR A 126 -4.49 3.50 -4.55
N ALA A 127 -5.49 2.78 -5.09
CA ALA A 127 -6.15 1.73 -4.34
C ALA A 127 -5.25 0.48 -4.30
N LEU A 128 -4.74 0.14 -3.13
CA LEU A 128 -3.90 -1.05 -2.95
C LEU A 128 -4.73 -2.32 -3.23
N GLN A 129 -4.43 -2.96 -4.36
CA GLN A 129 -5.16 -4.13 -4.87
C GLN A 129 -4.33 -5.40 -4.89
N LEU A 130 -3.04 -5.34 -4.56
CA LEU A 130 -2.15 -6.50 -4.61
C LEU A 130 -1.61 -6.81 -3.21
N ASN A 131 -1.76 -8.05 -2.79
CA ASN A 131 -1.07 -8.57 -1.62
C ASN A 131 0.33 -9.03 -2.07
N GLY A 132 1.36 -8.33 -1.59
CA GLY A 132 2.76 -8.59 -1.94
C GLY A 132 3.31 -9.94 -1.45
N PHE A 133 2.62 -10.64 -0.54
CA PHE A 133 3.04 -11.94 0.01
C PHE A 133 2.45 -13.12 -0.73
N THR A 134 1.21 -12.98 -1.19
CA THR A 134 0.48 -14.04 -1.89
C THR A 134 0.50 -13.86 -3.40
N HIS A 135 0.84 -12.65 -3.88
CA HIS A 135 0.71 -12.23 -5.29
C HIS A 135 -0.74 -12.38 -5.79
N GLN A 136 -1.69 -11.95 -4.97
CA GLN A 136 -3.12 -12.08 -5.23
C GLN A 136 -3.82 -10.75 -5.01
N PRO A 137 -5.05 -10.60 -5.53
CA PRO A 137 -5.89 -9.47 -5.17
C PRO A 137 -6.00 -9.32 -3.65
N PHE A 138 -5.54 -8.18 -3.14
CA PHE A 138 -5.83 -7.73 -1.78
C PHE A 138 -7.24 -7.13 -1.75
N GLN A 139 -8.03 -7.54 -0.77
CA GLN A 139 -9.41 -7.11 -0.60
C GLN A 139 -9.61 -6.71 0.85
N PRO A 140 -9.48 -5.41 1.20
CA PRO A 140 -9.71 -4.98 2.57
C PRO A 140 -11.17 -5.24 2.98
N ILE A 141 -11.39 -5.54 4.25
CA ILE A 141 -12.73 -5.62 4.85
C ILE A 141 -13.47 -4.32 4.58
N LEU A 142 -14.75 -4.44 4.24
CA LEU A 142 -15.60 -3.30 3.91
C LEU A 142 -16.33 -2.82 5.16
N ASP A 143 -16.09 -1.58 5.54
CA ASP A 143 -16.90 -0.78 6.46
C ASP A 143 -17.61 0.34 5.67
N SER A 144 -18.16 1.33 6.37
CA SER A 144 -18.81 2.47 5.70
C SER A 144 -17.83 3.44 5.03
N ALA A 145 -16.53 3.36 5.30
CA ALA A 145 -15.57 4.32 4.79
C ALA A 145 -15.19 4.04 3.33
N ASP A 146 -14.86 5.11 2.61
CA ASP A 146 -14.25 5.05 1.28
C ASP A 146 -12.74 4.75 1.33
N VAL A 147 -12.18 4.58 2.53
CA VAL A 147 -10.75 4.36 2.79
C VAL A 147 -10.53 3.19 3.74
N PHE A 148 -9.27 2.78 3.86
CA PHE A 148 -8.77 1.88 4.89
C PHE A 148 -7.32 2.26 5.26
N PHE A 149 -6.80 1.69 6.35
CA PHE A 149 -5.51 2.08 6.92
C PHE A 149 -4.52 0.92 6.82
N ALA A 150 -3.28 1.18 6.42
CA ALA A 150 -2.26 0.15 6.42
C ALA A 150 -0.86 0.70 6.68
N GLN A 151 -0.02 -0.10 7.35
CA GLN A 151 1.41 0.18 7.54
C GLN A 151 2.26 -0.35 6.37
N VAL A 152 1.79 -0.14 5.15
CA VAL A 152 2.45 -0.62 3.94
C VAL A 152 2.90 0.56 3.09
N GLY A 153 4.20 0.63 2.81
CA GLY A 153 4.87 1.72 2.11
C GLY A 153 4.57 1.82 0.62
N TRP A 154 3.34 1.55 0.19
CA TRP A 154 2.92 1.62 -1.21
C TRP A 154 2.66 3.07 -1.64
N PHE A 155 3.73 3.80 -1.86
CA PHE A 155 3.74 5.20 -2.29
C PHE A 155 3.45 5.28 -3.80
N LYS A 156 2.20 5.52 -4.20
CA LYS A 156 1.85 5.81 -5.61
C LYS A 156 0.83 6.92 -5.67
N GLY A 157 1.31 8.10 -6.06
CA GLY A 157 0.59 9.38 -6.02
C GLY A 157 0.13 9.70 -4.61
N VAL A 158 0.61 10.75 -3.98
CA VAL A 158 0.25 11.03 -2.58
C VAL A 158 -0.23 12.46 -2.41
N ALA A 159 -1.27 12.62 -1.61
CA ALA A 159 -1.59 13.90 -1.01
C ALA A 159 -0.90 13.98 0.37
N VAL A 160 -0.25 15.10 0.65
CA VAL A 160 0.57 15.26 1.86
C VAL A 160 0.64 16.72 2.28
N THR A 161 0.61 16.97 3.59
CA THR A 161 0.88 18.29 4.20
C THR A 161 2.37 18.49 4.48
N ALA A 162 2.80 19.74 4.63
CA ALA A 162 4.17 20.07 5.04
C ALA A 162 4.56 19.34 6.34
N GLN A 163 3.65 19.29 7.33
CA GLN A 163 3.90 18.61 8.60
C GLN A 163 4.10 17.11 8.42
N GLN A 164 3.23 16.46 7.64
CA GLN A 164 3.34 15.02 7.36
C GLN A 164 4.65 14.68 6.62
N TRP A 165 5.04 15.53 5.66
CA TRP A 165 6.29 15.38 4.95
C TRP A 165 7.50 15.55 5.88
N ASN A 166 7.49 16.60 6.71
CA ASN A 166 8.58 16.88 7.63
C ASN A 166 8.73 15.78 8.69
N ASN A 167 7.64 15.19 9.18
CA ASN A 167 7.70 14.02 10.05
C ASN A 167 8.46 12.84 9.39
N PHE A 168 8.26 12.62 8.09
CA PHE A 168 9.00 11.60 7.35
C PHE A 168 10.47 11.96 7.19
N ILE A 169 10.79 13.22 6.86
CA ILE A 169 12.18 13.69 6.75
C ILE A 169 12.93 13.56 8.09
N GLU A 170 12.31 14.00 9.19
CA GLU A 170 12.89 13.87 10.53
C GLU A 170 13.17 12.41 10.90
N TRP A 171 12.26 11.49 10.57
CA TRP A 171 12.51 10.07 10.76
C TRP A 171 13.61 9.56 9.83
N LEU A 172 13.60 9.93 8.55
CA LEU A 172 14.56 9.49 7.54
C LEU A 172 16.01 9.85 7.92
N GLU A 173 16.22 11.03 8.52
CA GLU A 173 17.53 11.48 9.02
C GLU A 173 18.03 10.67 10.23
N ASN A 174 17.10 10.10 11.01
CA ASN A 174 17.40 9.39 12.26
C ASN A 174 17.13 7.88 12.18
N LYS A 175 16.79 7.35 10.99
CA LYS A 175 16.35 5.96 10.83
C LYS A 175 17.43 4.97 11.27
N PRO A 176 17.04 3.81 11.83
CA PRO A 176 17.99 2.73 12.11
C PRO A 176 18.74 2.30 10.84
N THR A 177 19.98 1.86 11.01
CA THR A 177 20.78 1.33 9.90
C THR A 177 20.46 -0.14 9.65
N GLY A 178 20.37 -0.52 8.37
CA GLY A 178 20.07 -1.88 7.96
C GLY A 178 18.58 -2.13 7.67
N PHE A 179 18.23 -3.40 7.50
CA PHE A 179 16.84 -3.81 7.28
C PHE A 179 16.12 -3.93 8.62
N ASP A 180 14.95 -3.32 8.72
CA ASP A 180 14.09 -3.38 9.89
C ASP A 180 13.45 -4.78 10.04
N PRO A 181 13.69 -5.50 11.15
CA PRO A 181 13.14 -6.83 11.36
C PRO A 181 11.63 -6.81 11.64
N SER A 182 11.02 -5.65 11.84
CA SER A 182 9.58 -5.49 12.12
C SER A 182 8.73 -5.54 10.86
N ILE A 183 9.33 -5.28 9.69
CA ILE A 183 8.67 -5.42 8.39
C ILE A 183 8.90 -6.82 7.78
N PRO A 184 8.08 -7.24 6.81
CA PRO A 184 8.22 -8.53 6.16
C PRO A 184 9.59 -8.80 5.52
N GLN A 185 10.24 -9.88 5.97
CA GLN A 185 11.57 -10.31 5.54
C GLN A 185 11.71 -10.51 4.03
N ILE A 186 10.62 -10.83 3.33
CA ILE A 186 10.62 -11.00 1.86
C ILE A 186 11.05 -9.71 1.13
N TRP A 187 10.91 -8.54 1.76
CA TRP A 187 11.29 -7.26 1.16
C TRP A 187 12.77 -6.91 1.33
N ALA A 188 13.53 -7.67 2.13
CA ALA A 188 14.96 -7.45 2.29
C ALA A 188 15.76 -7.61 0.98
N VAL A 189 15.20 -8.31 0.00
CA VAL A 189 15.82 -8.48 -1.34
C VAL A 189 15.81 -7.18 -2.17
N LEU A 190 14.91 -6.24 -1.86
CA LEU A 190 14.84 -4.93 -2.52
C LEU A 190 15.97 -4.02 -2.03
N GLY A 191 16.34 -4.15 -0.76
CA GLY A 191 17.30 -3.27 -0.07
C GLY A 191 16.59 -2.22 0.78
N PRO A 192 17.22 -1.73 1.87
CA PRO A 192 16.56 -0.87 2.86
C PRO A 192 16.31 0.56 2.37
N GLU A 193 16.95 0.99 1.29
CA GLU A 193 16.80 2.34 0.71
C GLU A 193 15.74 2.39 -0.42
N GLU A 194 15.16 1.24 -0.79
CA GLU A 194 14.03 1.21 -1.71
C GLU A 194 12.77 1.74 -1.04
N TRP A 195 11.93 2.45 -1.80
CA TRP A 195 10.76 3.16 -1.26
C TRP A 195 9.85 2.30 -0.40
N PHE A 196 9.62 1.07 -0.85
CA PHE A 196 8.65 0.20 -0.23
C PHE A 196 9.07 -0.31 1.16
N PRO A 197 10.27 -0.89 1.36
CA PRO A 197 10.83 -1.12 2.70
C PRO A 197 10.95 0.16 3.54
N LEU A 198 11.47 1.24 2.95
CA LEU A 198 11.75 2.49 3.66
C LEU A 198 10.48 3.09 4.30
N PHE A 199 9.41 3.24 3.51
CA PHE A 199 8.14 3.75 4.04
C PHE A 199 7.46 2.75 4.98
N SER A 200 7.57 1.45 4.74
CA SER A 200 6.99 0.46 5.67
C SER A 200 7.65 0.54 7.05
N SER A 201 8.98 0.70 7.11
CA SER A 201 9.70 0.92 8.36
C SER A 201 9.31 2.23 9.03
N TYR A 202 9.19 3.32 8.27
CA TYR A 202 8.69 4.60 8.81
C TYR A 202 7.33 4.42 9.50
N LEU A 203 6.40 3.73 8.84
CA LEU A 203 5.06 3.49 9.35
C LEU A 203 5.06 2.63 10.62
N VAL A 204 5.85 1.56 10.64
CA VAL A 204 5.94 0.65 11.80
C VAL A 204 6.65 1.33 12.97
N ASP A 205 7.83 1.92 12.75
CA ASP A 205 8.64 2.56 13.80
C ASP A 205 7.89 3.70 14.49
N THR A 206 7.06 4.43 13.72
CA THR A 206 6.34 5.59 14.24
C THR A 206 4.88 5.33 14.56
N GLN A 207 4.41 4.09 14.42
CA GLN A 207 3.01 3.68 14.61
C GLN A 207 2.02 4.51 13.80
N ARG A 208 2.42 4.89 12.58
CA ARG A 208 1.60 5.66 11.64
C ARG A 208 1.07 4.79 10.51
N TYR A 209 0.06 5.30 9.83
CA TYR A 209 -0.65 4.62 8.76
C TYR A 209 -0.70 5.47 7.50
N PHE A 210 -0.64 4.80 6.35
CA PHE A 210 -1.18 5.36 5.11
C PHE A 210 -2.68 5.16 5.05
N VAL A 211 -3.39 6.13 4.50
CA VAL A 211 -4.84 6.06 4.25
C VAL A 211 -5.09 5.76 2.78
N PHE A 212 -5.38 4.50 2.49
CA PHE A 212 -5.59 4.05 1.12
C PHE A 212 -7.06 4.22 0.69
N PRO A 213 -7.33 4.77 -0.49
CA PRO A 213 -8.68 4.77 -1.04
C PRO A 213 -9.08 3.36 -1.47
N ARG A 214 -10.37 3.04 -1.33
CA ARG A 214 -10.92 1.77 -1.84
C ARG A 214 -11.14 1.80 -3.36
N GLN A 215 -11.31 2.99 -3.94
CA GLN A 215 -11.47 3.22 -5.37
C GLN A 215 -10.28 4.04 -5.85
N SER A 216 -9.54 3.58 -6.86
CA SER A 216 -8.29 4.23 -7.24
C SER A 216 -8.52 5.58 -7.89
N LEU A 217 -7.68 6.56 -7.58
CA LEU A 217 -7.65 7.88 -8.19
C LEU A 217 -6.50 8.02 -9.19
N ILE A 218 -5.62 7.02 -9.28
CA ILE A 218 -4.56 6.93 -10.28
C ILE A 218 -4.43 5.49 -10.80
N THR A 219 -3.91 5.33 -12.00
CA THR A 219 -3.45 4.05 -12.54
C THR A 219 -2.02 4.21 -13.03
N ASP A 220 -1.21 3.18 -12.82
CA ASP A 220 0.22 3.20 -13.08
C ASP A 220 0.53 2.39 -14.34
N PHE A 221 1.05 3.08 -15.36
CA PHE A 221 1.44 2.46 -16.63
C PHE A 221 2.77 1.70 -16.54
N SER A 222 3.57 1.97 -15.50
CA SER A 222 4.83 1.30 -15.21
C SER A 222 5.72 1.26 -16.45
N ASP A 223 5.77 2.41 -17.14
CA ASP A 223 6.59 2.60 -18.32
C ASP A 223 8.06 2.36 -17.95
N ALA A 224 8.82 1.72 -18.84
CA ALA A 224 10.20 1.30 -18.56
C ALA A 224 11.04 2.42 -17.92
N GLY A 225 11.76 2.09 -16.84
CA GLY A 225 12.41 3.04 -15.95
C GLY A 225 13.37 2.35 -14.97
N MET A 226 13.67 3.00 -13.84
CA MET A 226 14.65 2.48 -12.86
C MET A 226 14.23 1.15 -12.21
N HIS A 227 12.93 0.87 -12.07
CA HIS A 227 12.42 -0.34 -11.39
C HIS A 227 11.91 -1.44 -12.33
N PHE A 228 11.69 -1.15 -13.63
CA PHE A 228 11.16 -2.11 -14.60
C PHE A 228 11.95 -2.05 -15.91
N GLU A 229 12.59 -3.17 -16.28
CA GLU A 229 13.29 -3.35 -17.57
C GLU A 229 12.30 -3.47 -18.75
N GLU A 230 11.06 -3.92 -18.49
CA GLU A 230 9.97 -4.07 -19.47
C GLU A 230 8.65 -3.49 -18.91
N GLU A 231 7.80 -2.93 -19.78
CA GLU A 231 6.47 -2.40 -19.41
C GLU A 231 5.60 -3.50 -18.75
N THR A 232 4.90 -3.17 -17.66
CA THR A 232 4.03 -4.12 -16.95
C THR A 232 2.64 -3.55 -16.68
N ASN A 233 1.60 -4.36 -16.92
CA ASN A 233 0.22 -4.00 -16.61
C ASN A 233 -0.21 -4.40 -15.20
N LEU A 234 0.70 -4.94 -14.38
CA LEU A 234 0.38 -5.48 -13.06
C LEU A 234 -0.20 -4.42 -12.11
N TYR A 235 0.18 -3.16 -12.29
CA TYR A 235 -0.20 -2.06 -11.40
C TYR A 235 -1.33 -1.19 -11.97
N GLN A 236 -1.96 -1.63 -13.06
CA GLN A 236 -3.15 -0.99 -13.57
C GLN A 236 -4.31 -1.13 -12.59
N THR A 237 -5.11 -0.09 -12.43
CA THR A 237 -6.30 -0.09 -11.57
C THR A 237 -7.51 0.49 -12.28
N ASN A 238 -8.69 0.14 -11.78
CA ASN A 238 -9.92 0.80 -12.16
C ASN A 238 -9.99 2.19 -11.51
N LEU A 239 -10.08 3.22 -12.34
CA LEU A 239 -10.20 4.61 -11.91
C LEU A 239 -11.63 4.95 -11.50
N LEU A 240 -11.79 5.67 -10.39
CA LEU A 240 -13.01 6.41 -10.12
C LEU A 240 -13.19 7.48 -11.21
N LEU A 241 -14.34 7.55 -11.87
CA LEU A 241 -14.56 8.52 -12.97
C LEU A 241 -15.30 9.78 -12.54
N GLU A 242 -16.14 9.66 -11.51
CA GLU A 242 -16.97 10.76 -11.02
C GLU A 242 -16.58 11.13 -9.60
N SER A 243 -16.61 12.44 -9.32
CA SER A 243 -16.36 12.94 -7.98
C SER A 243 -17.57 12.73 -7.08
N LYS A 244 -17.30 12.51 -5.79
CA LYS A 244 -18.31 12.39 -4.74
C LYS A 244 -17.87 13.13 -3.47
N VAL A 245 -18.77 13.17 -2.50
CA VAL A 245 -18.38 13.45 -1.11
C VAL A 245 -17.86 12.13 -0.55
N PHE A 246 -16.60 12.13 -0.13
CA PHE A 246 -15.95 10.92 0.36
C PHE A 246 -16.25 10.74 1.85
N ASN A 247 -16.54 9.50 2.23
CA ASN A 247 -16.75 9.15 3.62
C ASN A 247 -15.43 8.68 4.24
N PHE A 248 -14.79 9.54 5.01
CA PHE A 248 -13.58 9.21 5.78
C PHE A 248 -13.95 8.77 7.20
N GLN A 249 -13.03 8.06 7.86
CA GLN A 249 -13.16 7.64 9.25
C GLN A 249 -11.88 7.93 10.02
N LYS A 250 -11.97 8.04 11.35
CA LYS A 250 -10.77 8.06 12.19
C LYS A 250 -10.20 6.64 12.31
N LEU A 251 -8.90 6.52 12.58
CA LEU A 251 -8.22 5.23 12.68
C LEU A 251 -8.94 4.28 13.65
N GLY A 252 -9.24 4.74 14.87
CA GLY A 252 -9.89 3.93 15.91
C GLY A 252 -11.37 3.58 15.66
N GLU A 253 -11.99 4.18 14.63
CA GLU A 253 -13.39 3.90 14.26
C GLU A 253 -13.50 2.93 13.06
N SER A 254 -12.40 2.70 12.34
CA SER A 254 -12.39 1.83 11.18
C SER A 254 -12.36 0.36 11.55
N LEU A 255 -12.98 -0.47 10.71
CA LEU A 255 -12.88 -1.94 10.81
C LEU A 255 -11.82 -2.50 9.85
N ALA A 256 -11.07 -1.64 9.17
CA ALA A 256 -10.13 -1.98 8.11
C ALA A 256 -8.77 -1.34 8.37
N VAL A 257 -8.14 -1.72 9.48
CA VAL A 257 -6.78 -1.30 9.84
C VAL A 257 -5.85 -2.51 9.75
N TYR A 258 -4.78 -2.37 8.98
CA TYR A 258 -3.84 -3.43 8.64
C TYR A 258 -2.41 -3.11 9.04
N ASP A 259 -1.68 -4.13 9.48
CA ASP A 259 -0.25 -4.00 9.76
C ASP A 259 0.61 -4.08 8.47
N ALA A 260 1.93 -4.04 8.64
CA ALA A 260 2.89 -4.17 7.54
C ALA A 260 2.85 -5.54 6.82
N PHE A 261 2.15 -6.53 7.37
CA PHE A 261 1.96 -7.86 6.80
C PHE A 261 0.59 -7.99 6.11
N LEU A 262 -0.15 -6.88 5.96
CA LEU A 262 -1.52 -6.86 5.46
C LEU A 262 -2.43 -7.80 6.26
N GLU A 263 -2.15 -7.96 7.55
CA GLU A 263 -3.01 -8.67 8.49
C GLU A 263 -3.90 -7.66 9.20
N LEU A 264 -5.18 -8.00 9.35
CA LEU A 264 -6.13 -7.16 10.06
C LEU A 264 -5.75 -7.09 11.54
N LEU A 265 -5.75 -5.89 12.13
CA LEU A 265 -5.38 -5.73 13.53
C LEU A 265 -6.39 -6.41 14.48
N PRO A 266 -5.94 -6.95 15.64
CA PRO A 266 -6.81 -7.56 16.65
C PRO A 266 -7.98 -6.67 17.07
N GLU A 267 -7.76 -5.37 17.22
CA GLU A 267 -8.77 -4.39 17.62
C GLU A 267 -9.96 -4.37 16.66
N CYS A 268 -9.69 -4.46 15.35
CA CYS A 268 -10.74 -4.51 14.32
C CYS A 268 -11.58 -5.79 14.44
N ILE A 269 -10.94 -6.92 14.75
CA ILE A 269 -11.64 -8.19 14.98
C ILE A 269 -12.47 -8.11 16.26
N ASN A 270 -11.90 -7.57 17.35
CA ASN A 270 -12.54 -7.45 18.65
C ASN A 270 -13.80 -6.58 18.62
N HIS A 271 -13.87 -5.57 17.74
CA HIS A 271 -15.09 -4.79 17.52
C HIS A 271 -16.28 -5.64 17.07
N LEU A 272 -16.03 -6.71 16.31
CA LEU A 272 -17.07 -7.63 15.80
C LEU A 272 -17.14 -8.94 16.59
N LYS A 273 -16.09 -9.26 17.35
CA LYS A 273 -15.91 -10.47 18.16
C LYS A 273 -15.34 -10.15 19.54
N PRO A 274 -16.15 -9.56 20.44
CA PRO A 274 -15.69 -9.20 21.78
C PRO A 274 -15.14 -10.38 22.59
N GLU A 275 -15.58 -11.61 22.30
CA GLU A 275 -15.06 -12.83 22.93
C GLU A 275 -13.58 -13.09 22.65
N LEU A 276 -13.04 -12.57 21.53
CA LEU A 276 -11.62 -12.71 21.21
C LEU A 276 -10.74 -11.73 21.98
N ALA A 277 -11.32 -10.66 22.55
CA ALA A 277 -10.60 -9.67 23.36
C ALA A 277 -10.09 -10.24 24.70
N GLU A 278 -10.52 -11.45 25.09
CA GLU A 278 -9.98 -12.16 26.26
C GLU A 278 -8.57 -12.73 26.01
N TYR A 279 -8.13 -12.78 24.75
CA TYR A 279 -6.81 -13.27 24.36
C TYR A 279 -5.88 -12.10 24.02
N ASP A 280 -4.64 -12.18 24.48
CA ASP A 280 -3.54 -11.38 23.94
C ASP A 280 -3.04 -12.08 22.67
N TYR A 281 -3.44 -11.59 21.49
CA TYR A 281 -3.16 -12.26 20.22
C TYR A 281 -2.71 -11.32 19.10
N VAL A 282 -1.94 -11.89 18.17
CA VAL A 282 -1.64 -11.29 16.86
C VAL A 282 -2.31 -12.08 15.74
N VAL A 283 -2.45 -11.47 14.57
CA VAL A 283 -3.05 -12.09 13.38
C VAL A 283 -1.94 -12.43 12.37
N ASP A 284 -1.95 -13.63 11.80
CA ASP A 284 -1.00 -14.13 10.78
C ASP A 284 -1.71 -15.10 9.82
N LEU A 285 -2.78 -14.64 9.16
CA LEU A 285 -3.57 -15.43 8.22
C LEU A 285 -2.83 -15.70 6.91
N ASN A 286 -1.99 -14.77 6.48
CA ASN A 286 -1.07 -14.99 5.37
C ASN A 286 0.00 -16.01 5.74
N ALA A 287 0.27 -16.27 7.04
CA ALA A 287 1.38 -17.09 7.51
C ALA A 287 2.74 -16.58 6.98
N SER A 288 2.92 -15.26 7.03
CA SER A 288 4.10 -14.55 6.52
C SER A 288 5.02 -14.06 7.64
N LYS A 289 4.52 -13.92 8.87
CA LYS A 289 5.31 -13.52 10.02
C LYS A 289 6.32 -14.59 10.44
N GLN A 290 7.48 -14.15 10.91
CA GLN A 290 8.53 -14.96 11.52
C GLN A 290 8.27 -15.14 13.01
N ALA A 291 8.91 -16.14 13.63
CA ALA A 291 8.68 -16.46 15.05
C ALA A 291 8.94 -15.28 16.00
N HIS A 292 9.93 -14.44 15.69
CA HIS A 292 10.26 -13.27 16.52
C HIS A 292 9.28 -12.09 16.32
N GLN A 293 8.42 -12.15 15.30
CA GLN A 293 7.39 -11.14 14.99
C GLN A 293 6.03 -11.50 15.59
N LEU A 294 5.94 -12.62 16.32
CA LEU A 294 4.76 -13.08 17.02
C LEU A 294 5.01 -12.93 18.53
N ASP A 295 4.81 -11.72 19.04
CA ASP A 295 5.16 -11.30 20.39
C ASP A 295 4.02 -11.50 21.42
N ALA A 296 2.80 -11.77 20.96
CA ALA A 296 1.66 -12.08 21.82
C ALA A 296 1.59 -13.55 22.29
N GLU A 297 0.87 -13.81 23.38
CA GLU A 297 0.67 -15.18 23.91
C GLU A 297 -0.03 -16.11 22.90
N TYR A 298 -1.00 -15.55 22.16
CA TYR A 298 -1.83 -16.27 21.21
C TYR A 298 -1.67 -15.72 19.78
N VAL A 299 -2.14 -16.49 18.81
CA VAL A 299 -2.12 -16.12 17.40
C VAL A 299 -3.32 -16.70 16.67
N ILE A 300 -3.95 -15.90 15.81
CA ILE A 300 -4.91 -16.35 14.81
C ILE A 300 -4.15 -16.53 13.50
N THR A 301 -4.02 -17.77 13.01
CA THR A 301 -3.13 -18.06 11.87
C THR A 301 -3.63 -19.22 11.00
N ALA A 302 -3.15 -19.26 9.75
CA ALA A 302 -3.26 -20.44 8.89
C ALA A 302 -2.12 -21.48 9.12
N ARG A 303 -1.09 -21.13 9.90
CA ARG A 303 0.08 -21.98 10.16
C ARG A 303 -0.30 -23.24 10.96
N PRO A 304 0.26 -24.42 10.61
CA PRO A 304 0.02 -25.64 11.39
C PRO A 304 0.43 -25.51 12.86
N THR A 305 -0.46 -25.96 13.75
CA THR A 305 -0.24 -25.96 15.21
C THR A 305 -0.25 -27.37 15.80
N ARG A 306 0.27 -27.52 17.02
CA ARG A 306 0.18 -28.74 17.84
C ARG A 306 -1.14 -28.84 18.60
N LYS A 307 -1.72 -27.70 18.98
CA LYS A 307 -2.94 -27.60 19.77
C LYS A 307 -3.80 -26.47 19.25
N THR A 308 -5.11 -26.70 19.17
CA THR A 308 -6.07 -25.72 18.69
C THR A 308 -6.99 -25.30 19.83
N ILE A 309 -7.24 -24.00 19.96
CA ILE A 309 -8.22 -23.43 20.89
C ILE A 309 -9.54 -23.21 20.17
N MET A 310 -9.49 -22.55 19.01
CA MET A 310 -10.62 -22.35 18.10
C MET A 310 -10.18 -22.66 16.68
N GLU A 311 -11.10 -23.13 15.84
CA GLU A 311 -10.84 -23.43 14.43
C GLU A 311 -11.91 -22.79 13.54
N PHE A 312 -11.47 -22.14 12.48
CA PHE A 312 -12.32 -21.48 11.49
C PHE A 312 -12.02 -21.99 10.08
N SER A 313 -13.02 -21.84 9.23
CA SER A 313 -12.96 -22.17 7.80
C SER A 313 -12.06 -21.22 6.99
N THR A 314 -11.85 -21.55 5.72
CA THR A 314 -11.17 -20.69 4.72
C THR A 314 -12.07 -20.42 3.50
N ARG A 315 -13.39 -20.48 3.70
CA ARG A 315 -14.40 -20.46 2.62
C ARG A 315 -14.93 -19.07 2.29
N MET A 316 -14.82 -18.11 3.20
CA MET A 316 -15.16 -16.70 2.94
C MET A 316 -13.98 -15.92 2.36
N LYS A 317 -14.31 -14.84 1.65
CA LYS A 317 -13.37 -13.82 1.17
C LYS A 317 -13.81 -12.43 1.69
N PRO A 318 -12.88 -11.58 2.16
CA PRO A 318 -11.47 -11.90 2.37
C PRO A 318 -11.29 -12.92 3.52
N THR A 319 -10.07 -13.44 3.73
CA THR A 319 -9.83 -14.63 4.58
C THR A 319 -10.29 -14.41 6.02
N GLU A 320 -10.09 -13.20 6.52
CA GLU A 320 -10.47 -12.67 7.83
C GLU A 320 -11.97 -12.83 8.08
N ALA A 321 -12.81 -12.78 7.03
CA ALA A 321 -14.26 -12.89 7.15
C ALA A 321 -14.70 -14.22 7.78
N ASN A 322 -13.89 -15.29 7.67
CA ASN A 322 -14.19 -16.56 8.34
C ASN A 322 -14.14 -16.42 9.87
N VAL A 323 -13.21 -15.62 10.39
CA VAL A 323 -13.10 -15.30 11.83
C VAL A 323 -14.22 -14.34 12.23
N LEU A 324 -14.41 -13.26 11.47
CA LEU A 324 -15.43 -12.23 11.75
C LEU A 324 -16.86 -12.77 11.76
N HIS A 325 -17.17 -13.81 10.99
CA HIS A 325 -18.50 -14.43 10.96
C HIS A 325 -18.60 -15.76 11.72
N ASN A 326 -17.53 -16.17 12.43
CA ASN A 326 -17.46 -17.46 13.13
C ASN A 326 -17.83 -18.65 12.22
N ILE A 327 -17.27 -18.68 11.02
CA ILE A 327 -17.52 -19.78 10.09
C ILE A 327 -16.73 -20.99 10.55
N GLU A 328 -17.43 -21.97 11.09
CA GLU A 328 -16.85 -23.26 11.47
C GLU A 328 -16.24 -23.98 10.26
N GLY A 329 -15.06 -24.54 10.45
CA GLY A 329 -14.35 -25.27 9.42
C GLY A 329 -12.91 -25.55 9.82
N LYS A 330 -12.10 -25.93 8.84
CA LYS A 330 -10.67 -26.18 9.01
C LYS A 330 -9.85 -25.18 8.22
N GLY A 331 -8.75 -24.74 8.79
CA GLY A 331 -7.71 -24.00 8.08
C GLY A 331 -7.13 -22.82 8.84
N ILE A 332 -7.97 -22.06 9.55
CA ILE A 332 -7.53 -20.96 10.42
C ILE A 332 -7.70 -21.42 11.87
N VAL A 333 -6.73 -21.12 12.72
CA VAL A 333 -6.76 -21.52 14.14
C VAL A 333 -6.44 -20.34 15.03
N LEU A 334 -7.11 -20.27 16.18
CA LEU A 334 -6.59 -19.59 17.37
C LEU A 334 -5.79 -20.62 18.17
N THR A 335 -4.54 -20.29 18.51
CA THR A 335 -3.61 -21.17 19.23
C THR A 335 -2.65 -20.35 20.08
N LYS A 336 -1.97 -20.98 21.05
CA LYS A 336 -0.79 -20.37 21.68
C LYS A 336 0.34 -20.26 20.66
N THR A 337 1.10 -19.17 20.70
CA THR A 337 2.23 -18.91 19.79
C THR A 337 3.30 -20.02 19.87
N ASN A 338 3.54 -20.55 21.07
CA ASN A 338 4.50 -21.64 21.30
C ASN A 338 4.06 -23.01 20.74
N ASP A 339 2.78 -23.17 20.35
CA ASP A 339 2.27 -24.41 19.75
C ASP A 339 2.45 -24.45 18.22
N LEU A 340 2.90 -23.34 17.61
CA LEU A 340 3.16 -23.26 16.17
C LEU A 340 4.28 -24.20 15.71
N ARG A 341 4.12 -24.75 14.51
CA ARG A 341 5.14 -25.56 13.85
C ARG A 341 5.89 -24.74 12.81
N TRP A 342 7.22 -24.81 12.88
CA TRP A 342 8.18 -24.12 12.01
C TRP A 342 9.02 -25.08 11.18
N ASP A 343 8.76 -26.38 11.29
CA ASP A 343 9.47 -27.39 10.51
C ASP A 343 9.12 -27.28 9.02
N ARG A 344 9.94 -27.88 8.16
CA ARG A 344 9.74 -27.84 6.71
C ARG A 344 8.34 -28.29 6.30
N ARG A 345 7.73 -29.26 6.99
CA ARG A 345 6.39 -29.77 6.66
C ARG A 345 5.32 -28.70 6.92
N ALA A 346 5.48 -27.89 7.95
CA ALA A 346 4.60 -26.76 8.20
C ALA A 346 4.64 -25.74 7.04
N GLU A 347 5.84 -25.40 6.56
CA GLU A 347 6.02 -24.52 5.40
C GLU A 347 5.38 -25.09 4.12
N TRP A 348 5.48 -26.42 3.91
CA TRP A 348 4.80 -27.08 2.81
C TRP A 348 3.28 -26.99 2.92
N LYS A 349 2.72 -27.19 4.12
CA LYS A 349 1.28 -27.10 4.36
C LYS A 349 0.75 -25.70 4.10
N ILE A 350 1.46 -24.65 4.50
CA ILE A 350 1.09 -23.26 4.19
C ILE A 350 1.01 -23.06 2.67
N LYS A 351 2.02 -23.52 1.92
CA LYS A 351 2.00 -23.44 0.45
C LYS A 351 0.82 -24.19 -0.17
N VAL A 352 0.52 -25.39 0.32
CA VAL A 352 -0.64 -26.18 -0.13
C VAL A 352 -1.96 -25.48 0.18
N GLN A 353 -2.12 -24.91 1.38
CA GLN A 353 -3.32 -24.16 1.78
C GLN A 353 -3.51 -22.93 0.91
N ARG A 354 -2.46 -22.13 0.70
CA ARG A 354 -2.51 -20.97 -0.21
C ARG A 354 -2.88 -21.42 -1.63
N TYR A 355 -2.33 -22.52 -2.13
CA TYR A 355 -2.69 -23.08 -3.44
C TYR A 355 -4.19 -23.44 -3.52
N ARG A 356 -4.72 -24.16 -2.52
CA ARG A 356 -6.14 -24.55 -2.44
C ARG A 356 -7.07 -23.33 -2.33
N ALA A 357 -6.67 -22.30 -1.62
CA ALA A 357 -7.44 -21.06 -1.43
C ALA A 357 -7.44 -20.16 -2.68
N GLY A 358 -6.80 -20.60 -3.78
CA GLY A 358 -6.58 -19.81 -4.98
C GLY A 358 -5.59 -18.67 -4.75
N GLN A 359 -4.81 -18.73 -3.67
CA GLN A 359 -3.97 -17.63 -3.18
C GLN A 359 -2.50 -17.73 -3.62
N LEU A 360 -2.16 -18.58 -4.60
CA LEU A 360 -0.81 -18.73 -5.14
C LEU A 360 -0.89 -18.71 -6.67
N ALA A 361 -0.31 -17.68 -7.27
CA ALA A 361 -0.07 -17.66 -8.70
C ALA A 361 1.16 -18.53 -8.99
N THR A 362 0.99 -19.64 -9.70
CA THR A 362 2.06 -20.62 -9.93
C THR A 362 2.20 -20.93 -11.40
N GLY A 363 3.42 -20.90 -11.93
CA GLY A 363 3.72 -21.46 -13.25
C GLY A 363 3.39 -22.96 -13.31
N LEU A 364 3.27 -23.52 -14.52
CA LEU A 364 2.78 -24.89 -14.74
C LEU A 364 3.54 -25.96 -13.92
N SER A 365 4.87 -25.82 -13.79
CA SER A 365 5.70 -26.74 -13.01
C SER A 365 5.38 -26.71 -11.51
N GLU A 366 5.27 -25.52 -10.93
CA GLU A 366 4.96 -25.35 -9.51
C GLU A 366 3.48 -25.68 -9.23
N HIS A 367 2.59 -25.44 -10.19
CA HIS A 367 1.19 -25.88 -10.12
C HIS A 367 1.10 -27.41 -10.00
N ILE A 368 1.80 -28.16 -10.87
CA ILE A 368 1.81 -29.63 -10.84
C ILE A 368 2.37 -30.14 -9.51
N ARG A 369 3.45 -29.51 -9.02
CA ARG A 369 4.07 -29.85 -7.74
C ARG A 369 3.10 -29.62 -6.57
N LEU A 370 2.46 -28.46 -6.50
CA LEU A 370 1.52 -28.12 -5.43
C LEU A 370 0.24 -28.96 -5.50
N TRP A 371 -0.25 -29.27 -6.70
CA TRP A 371 -1.36 -30.19 -6.90
C TRP A 371 -1.05 -31.59 -6.36
N PHE A 372 0.14 -32.12 -6.66
CA PHE A 372 0.56 -33.42 -6.15
C PHE A 372 0.70 -33.42 -4.62
N LEU A 373 1.29 -32.37 -4.05
CA LEU A 373 1.42 -32.20 -2.60
C LEU A 373 0.06 -32.07 -1.92
N ALA A 374 -0.88 -31.32 -2.49
CA ALA A 374 -2.25 -31.23 -2.00
C ALA A 374 -2.91 -32.63 -1.96
N ARG A 375 -2.71 -33.43 -3.01
CA ARG A 375 -3.24 -34.80 -3.05
C ARG A 375 -2.61 -35.73 -2.02
N LEU A 376 -1.32 -35.59 -1.74
CA LEU A 376 -0.66 -36.33 -0.66
C LEU A 376 -1.16 -35.90 0.73
N ASP A 377 -1.44 -34.61 0.91
CA ASP A 377 -2.04 -34.07 2.13
C ASP A 377 -3.45 -34.64 2.37
N ASP A 378 -4.29 -34.69 1.31
CA ASP A 378 -5.64 -35.27 1.37
C ASP A 378 -5.63 -36.76 1.79
N LEU A 379 -4.58 -37.48 1.40
CA LEU A 379 -4.39 -38.89 1.75
C LEU A 379 -3.76 -39.10 3.14
N GLY A 380 -3.46 -38.03 3.88
CA GLY A 380 -2.78 -38.10 5.18
C GLY A 380 -1.32 -38.58 5.09
N LEU A 381 -0.74 -38.60 3.89
CA LEU A 381 0.61 -39.10 3.64
C LEU A 381 1.71 -38.07 3.93
N LEU A 382 1.33 -36.83 4.28
CA LEU A 382 2.23 -35.79 4.78
C LEU A 382 2.38 -35.78 6.31
N GLY A 383 2.07 -36.91 6.97
CA GLY A 383 2.12 -37.12 8.43
C GLY A 383 3.50 -36.98 9.06
#